data_AF-A0A1H6U3F9-F1
#
_entry.id   AF-A0A1H6U3F9-F1
#
_cell.length_a   1.000
_cell.length_b   1.000
_cell.length_c   1.000
_cell.angle_alpha   90.00
_cell.angle_beta   90.00
_cell.angle_gamma   90.00
#
_symmetry.space_group_name_H-M   'P 1'
#
loop_
_entity.id
_entity.type
_entity.pdbx_description
1 polymer ?
#
loop_
_entity_poly.entity_id
_entity_poly.type
_entity_poly.pdbx_seq_one_letter_code
_entity_poly.pdbx_strand_id
1 'polypeptide(L)'
;MVDDTANGESVEILTSKLQILPPESQIEISWSSTSNETHRVQGEIVDYHHNSAARRIETEDRTLLLVPDASHEEITVSELTTAAIINSLGTLQTVTGLQHAKETLKINSKGVKLPPYLLGYSGFLVVDTHSSSKELRIPESGLNQYDDRLSCVIQEIINEDEPSVVKIRLRSGPHRQYEIIDNQTKSNTDKSKETVIESDYSSLEPLIHTVAALTEKIKDDKQLSKDVTKAALHKLQSLQTPLLKAYSVLCDPEPDATPVPSAQQADVNTIEYPTILEQIQAELKQLADTVCDEPSIDVSSQKVYSFIPAQRTIDDLFSLLTPPIPDVDDYDRGSYVPPREYTEGRGNGDGRWLEYQLSNALVRWGYNTDIRENVYCVEIDVVAARRKKQNDPTDWIVAECKDWESRPITPDVIFRLCMLAYTCKAMPLLCHTTHLTERAIEIARTWEVRVLKLEDLYRGSLPAPDMLDIQYDIDTYRYAGALRESRSMLPIIFYNKPNNHFTYVPGYKPDGPLYQYKSVEETTETD
;
A
#
# COMPACT_ATOMS: atom_id res chain seq x y z
N MET A 1 10.66 53.79 12.93
CA MET A 1 11.14 52.43 13.20
C MET A 1 10.08 51.81 14.08
N VAL A 2 9.14 51.10 13.46
CA VAL A 2 8.02 50.46 14.15
C VAL A 2 8.44 49.02 14.34
N ASP A 3 8.48 48.58 15.60
CA ASP A 3 8.60 47.18 16.00
C ASP A 3 7.52 46.38 15.29
N ASP A 4 7.94 45.45 14.45
CA ASP A 4 7.08 44.48 13.79
C ASP A 4 7.70 43.11 14.10
N THR A 5 6.88 42.18 14.61
CA THR A 5 7.12 40.74 14.91
C THR A 5 6.91 40.33 16.38
N ALA A 6 5.66 40.45 16.84
CA ALA A 6 5.12 39.59 17.90
C ALA A 6 3.87 38.84 17.39
N ASN A 7 3.91 38.36 16.14
CA ASN A 7 2.95 37.38 15.64
C ASN A 7 3.67 36.04 15.51
N GLY A 8 3.44 35.15 16.47
CA GLY A 8 3.83 33.75 16.34
C GLY A 8 3.16 33.13 15.11
N GLU A 9 3.82 32.16 14.48
CA GLU A 9 3.22 31.44 13.36
C GLU A 9 2.05 30.58 13.86
N SER A 10 1.00 30.40 13.04
CA SER A 10 -0.07 29.50 13.43
C SER A 10 0.45 28.06 13.55
N VAL A 11 -0.15 27.27 14.44
CA VAL A 11 0.27 25.88 14.65
C VAL A 11 0.14 25.02 13.39
N GLU A 12 -0.82 25.32 12.52
CA GLU A 12 -0.93 24.70 11.19
C GLU A 12 0.30 24.95 10.31
N ILE A 13 0.83 26.18 10.32
CA ILE A 13 2.03 26.56 9.58
C ILE A 13 3.26 25.86 10.17
N LEU A 14 3.40 25.88 11.50
CA LEU A 14 4.50 25.21 12.20
C LEU A 14 4.50 23.70 11.95
N THR A 15 3.33 23.07 12.06
CA THR A 15 3.12 21.64 11.78
C THR A 15 3.52 21.32 10.34
N SER A 16 3.06 22.11 9.38
CA SER A 16 3.39 21.93 7.96
C SER A 16 4.88 22.06 7.70
N LYS A 17 5.55 23.06 8.32
CA LYS A 17 7.00 23.25 8.23
C LYS A 17 7.78 22.06 8.80
N LEU A 18 7.40 21.57 9.97
CA LEU A 18 8.05 20.41 10.58
C LEU A 18 7.82 19.14 9.74
N GLN A 19 6.65 18.98 9.13
CA GLN A 19 6.33 17.85 8.23
C GLN A 19 7.23 17.82 6.98
N ILE A 20 7.56 18.98 6.40
CA ILE A 20 8.37 19.05 5.18
C ILE A 20 9.88 18.97 5.44
N LEU A 21 10.35 19.27 6.67
CA LEU A 21 11.78 19.29 7.00
C LEU A 21 12.29 17.85 7.26
N PRO A 22 13.22 17.32 6.43
CA PRO A 22 13.78 16.00 6.64
C PRO A 22 14.78 15.97 7.82
N PRO A 23 15.09 14.79 8.36
CA PRO A 23 16.23 14.61 9.25
C PRO A 23 17.52 15.06 8.54
N GLU A 24 18.52 15.46 9.34
CA GLU A 24 19.77 16.12 8.96
C GLU A 24 19.62 17.57 8.46
N SER A 25 18.39 18.12 8.52
CA SER A 25 18.19 19.56 8.24
C SER A 25 18.65 20.40 9.42
N GLN A 26 19.45 21.43 9.13
CA GLN A 26 19.77 22.47 10.10
C GLN A 26 18.61 23.45 10.17
N ILE A 27 18.09 23.64 11.38
CA ILE A 27 16.94 24.48 11.63
C ILE A 27 17.22 25.41 12.79
N GLU A 28 16.40 26.44 12.84
CA GLU A 28 16.34 27.37 13.95
C GLU A 28 14.91 27.43 14.46
N ILE A 29 14.75 27.27 15.76
CA ILE A 29 13.44 27.32 16.40
C ILE A 29 13.41 28.42 17.45
N SER A 30 12.22 28.96 17.71
CA SER A 30 11.97 29.80 18.88
C SER A 30 10.74 29.34 19.65
N TRP A 31 10.75 29.50 20.97
CA TRP A 31 9.63 29.12 21.84
C TRP A 31 9.48 30.12 22.98
N SER A 32 8.26 30.26 23.49
CA SER A 32 7.97 31.01 24.71
C SER A 32 7.91 30.08 25.91
N SER A 33 8.71 30.36 26.93
CA SER A 33 8.67 29.66 28.20
C SER A 33 7.41 29.99 29.01
N THR A 34 7.18 29.25 30.10
CA THR A 34 6.07 29.51 31.04
C THR A 34 6.17 30.88 31.72
N SER A 35 7.33 31.54 31.69
CA SER A 35 7.54 32.91 32.16
C SER A 35 7.38 33.96 31.05
N ASN A 36 6.91 33.57 29.86
CA ASN A 36 6.80 34.40 28.65
C ASN A 36 8.14 34.95 28.14
N GLU A 37 9.25 34.29 28.46
CA GLU A 37 10.55 34.59 27.85
C GLU A 37 10.67 33.84 26.52
N THR A 38 11.07 34.54 25.46
CA THR A 38 11.32 33.91 24.16
C THR A 38 12.76 33.40 24.11
N HIS A 39 12.91 32.11 23.83
CA HIS A 39 14.19 31.46 23.60
C HIS A 39 14.34 31.10 22.12
N ARG A 40 15.59 31.06 21.64
CA ARG A 40 15.93 30.70 20.26
C ARG A 40 17.14 29.80 20.25
N VAL A 41 17.13 28.76 19.41
CA VAL A 41 18.26 27.83 19.28
C VAL A 41 18.36 27.29 17.86
N GLN A 42 19.58 26.95 17.47
CA GLN A 42 19.87 26.25 16.23
C GLN A 42 20.22 24.79 16.53
N GLY A 43 19.80 23.89 15.66
CA GLY A 43 20.09 22.48 15.82
C GLY A 43 19.69 21.66 14.60
N GLU A 44 20.03 20.38 14.66
CA GLU A 44 19.80 19.42 13.59
C GLU A 44 18.63 18.51 13.93
N ILE A 45 17.74 18.27 12.96
CA ILE A 45 16.67 17.27 13.12
C ILE A 45 17.29 15.87 13.03
N VAL A 46 17.22 15.07 14.11
CA VAL A 46 17.81 13.73 14.13
C VAL A 46 16.80 12.59 14.03
N ASP A 47 15.52 12.88 14.29
CA ASP A 47 14.44 11.89 14.20
C ASP A 47 13.24 12.45 13.42
N TYR A 48 12.64 11.58 12.61
CA TYR A 48 11.58 11.92 11.68
C TYR A 48 10.53 10.82 11.60
N HIS A 49 9.31 11.15 12.03
CA HIS A 49 8.14 10.31 11.83
C HIS A 49 7.23 10.93 10.77
N HIS A 50 7.00 10.23 9.66
CA HIS A 50 6.28 10.75 8.48
C HIS A 50 4.80 11.08 8.76
N ASN A 51 4.20 10.45 9.76
CA ASN A 51 2.80 10.68 10.16
C ASN A 51 2.64 11.68 11.32
N SER A 52 3.72 12.32 11.78
CA SER A 52 3.68 13.25 12.90
C SER A 52 4.54 14.50 12.61
N ALA A 53 4.18 15.63 13.22
CA ALA A 53 5.06 16.80 13.28
C ALA A 53 6.02 16.75 14.48
N ALA A 54 6.04 15.65 15.24
CA ALA A 54 6.98 15.47 16.32
C ALA A 54 8.43 15.36 15.81
N ARG A 55 9.36 16.16 16.35
CA ARG A 55 10.76 16.18 15.90
C ARG A 55 11.70 16.15 17.09
N ARG A 56 12.78 15.38 16.96
CA ARG A 56 13.93 15.45 17.86
C ARG A 56 14.99 16.34 17.22
N ILE A 57 15.49 17.31 17.98
CA ILE A 57 16.48 18.29 17.54
C ILE A 57 17.70 18.17 18.44
N GLU A 58 18.88 17.97 17.85
CA GLU A 58 20.14 18.01 18.58
C GLU A 58 20.79 19.38 18.40
N THR A 59 21.06 20.07 19.51
CA THR A 59 21.77 21.35 19.57
C THR A 59 23.19 21.09 20.08
N GLU A 60 24.02 22.13 20.15
CA GLU A 60 25.40 22.00 20.67
C GLU A 60 25.45 21.50 22.13
N ASP A 61 24.42 21.79 22.91
CA ASP A 61 24.39 21.62 24.36
C ASP A 61 23.32 20.66 24.89
N ARG A 62 22.28 20.34 24.10
CA ARG A 62 21.13 19.54 24.56
C ARG A 62 20.34 18.90 23.42
N THR A 63 19.41 18.03 23.79
CA THR A 63 18.45 17.43 22.86
C THR A 63 17.06 17.97 23.18
N LEU A 64 16.39 18.50 22.16
CA LEU A 64 15.03 19.01 22.25
C LEU A 64 14.05 18.05 21.56
N LEU A 65 12.85 17.96 22.11
CA LEU A 65 11.73 17.23 21.55
C LEU A 65 10.58 18.20 21.32
N LEU A 66 10.17 18.31 20.06
CA LEU A 66 8.97 19.02 19.63
C LEU A 66 7.83 18.01 19.55
N VAL A 67 6.74 18.24 20.26
CA VAL A 67 5.57 17.34 20.26
C VAL A 67 4.31 18.18 20.08
N PRO A 68 3.54 17.98 19.00
CA PRO A 68 2.19 18.52 18.90
C PRO A 68 1.34 17.98 20.05
N ASP A 69 0.59 18.85 20.72
CA ASP A 69 -0.34 18.41 21.75
C ASP A 69 -1.49 17.58 21.15
N ALA A 70 -2.24 16.86 22.01
CA ALA A 70 -3.34 16.01 21.57
C ALA A 70 -4.48 16.78 20.88
N SER A 71 -4.58 18.09 21.14
CA SER A 71 -5.53 19.02 20.53
C SER A 71 -5.06 19.55 19.17
N HIS A 72 -3.78 19.40 18.82
CA HIS A 72 -3.10 20.10 17.72
C HIS A 72 -3.22 21.63 17.79
N GLU A 73 -3.44 22.18 18.98
CA GLU A 73 -3.56 23.62 19.23
C GLU A 73 -2.20 24.25 19.56
N GLU A 74 -1.23 23.46 20.03
CA GLU A 74 0.11 23.89 20.40
C GLU A 74 1.18 22.84 20.07
N ILE A 75 2.43 23.27 19.93
CA ILE A 75 3.59 22.36 19.83
C ILE A 75 4.49 22.62 21.03
N THR A 76 4.58 21.64 21.92
CA THR A 76 5.41 21.74 23.12
C THR A 76 6.88 21.48 22.78
N VAL A 77 7.75 22.35 23.28
CA VAL A 77 9.21 22.15 23.28
C VAL A 77 9.61 21.57 24.63
N SER A 78 10.28 20.42 24.62
CA SER A 78 10.79 19.78 25.82
C SER A 78 12.27 19.42 25.69
N GLU A 79 13.00 19.38 26.79
CA GLU A 79 14.37 18.89 26.84
C GLU A 79 14.39 17.40 27.20
N LEU A 80 15.11 16.61 26.41
CA LEU A 80 15.37 15.21 26.69
C LEU A 80 16.71 15.06 27.41
N THR A 81 16.67 14.68 28.68
CA THR A 81 17.88 14.43 29.47
C THR A 81 18.38 12.99 29.28
N THR A 82 19.65 12.72 29.59
CA THR A 82 20.27 11.38 29.56
C THR A 82 19.60 10.34 30.47
N ALA A 83 18.76 10.78 31.41
CA ALA A 83 17.93 9.91 32.25
C ALA A 83 16.52 9.64 31.67
N ALA A 84 16.27 10.02 30.41
CA ALA A 84 14.96 9.99 29.75
C ALA A 84 13.87 10.82 30.46
N ILE A 85 14.27 11.77 31.32
CA ILE A 85 13.35 12.74 31.93
C ILE A 85 13.08 13.83 30.90
N ILE A 86 11.80 14.08 30.61
CA ILE A 86 11.31 15.09 29.68
C ILE A 86 10.91 16.34 30.48
N ASN A 87 11.66 17.42 30.32
CA ASN A 87 11.35 18.70 30.95
C ASN A 87 10.70 19.65 29.94
N SER A 88 9.45 20.03 30.15
CA SER A 88 8.78 21.00 29.28
C SER A 88 9.43 22.38 29.41
N LEU A 89 9.82 22.97 28.27
CA LEU A 89 10.48 24.28 28.19
C LEU A 89 9.53 25.39 27.75
N GLY A 90 8.42 25.06 27.07
CA GLY A 90 7.43 26.03 26.61
C GLY A 90 6.76 25.65 25.29
N THR A 91 6.17 26.65 24.62
CA THR A 91 5.40 26.48 23.37
C THR A 91 6.15 27.07 22.18
N LEU A 92 6.26 26.30 21.09
CA LEU A 92 6.94 26.67 19.86
C LEU A 92 6.24 27.86 19.17
N GLN A 93 7.03 28.84 18.75
CA GLN A 93 6.54 30.06 18.08
C GLN A 93 6.95 30.13 16.61
N THR A 94 8.19 29.74 16.28
CA THR A 94 8.71 29.76 14.91
C THR A 94 9.61 28.56 14.63
N VAL A 95 9.60 28.11 13.37
CA VAL A 95 10.57 27.16 12.81
C VAL A 95 11.09 27.71 11.48
N THR A 96 12.41 27.80 11.35
CA THR A 96 13.09 28.27 10.14
C THR A 96 14.10 27.24 9.70
N GLY A 97 14.00 26.76 8.45
CA GLY A 97 15.05 25.93 7.85
C GLY A 97 16.25 26.79 7.46
N LEU A 98 17.41 26.52 8.04
CA LEU A 98 18.67 27.18 7.68
C LEU A 98 19.37 26.48 6.52
N GLN A 99 19.39 25.14 6.58
CA GLN A 99 19.96 24.29 5.53
C GLN A 99 19.14 23.00 5.43
N HIS A 100 18.60 22.72 4.24
CA HIS A 100 18.00 21.42 3.97
C HIS A 100 19.09 20.35 3.82
N ALA A 101 18.84 19.16 4.37
CA ALA A 101 19.67 17.99 4.11
C ALA A 101 19.81 17.75 2.60
N LYS A 102 21.05 17.60 2.13
CA LYS A 102 21.38 17.23 0.76
C LYS A 102 21.84 15.80 0.75
N GLU A 103 21.16 14.97 -0.03
CA GLU A 103 21.55 13.58 -0.25
C GLU A 103 22.02 13.38 -1.69
N THR A 104 22.76 12.31 -1.98
CA THR A 104 23.24 12.03 -3.32
C THR A 104 22.37 10.99 -4.02
N LEU A 105 21.86 11.29 -5.22
CA LEU A 105 21.25 10.29 -6.11
C LEU A 105 22.24 9.87 -7.17
N LYS A 106 22.44 8.55 -7.32
CA LYS A 106 23.32 7.98 -8.34
C LYS A 106 22.49 7.49 -9.51
N ILE A 107 22.84 7.93 -10.71
CA ILE A 107 22.23 7.46 -11.95
C ILE A 107 23.18 6.42 -12.58
N ASN A 108 22.61 5.29 -12.98
CA ASN A 108 23.33 4.24 -13.73
C ASN A 108 22.44 3.67 -14.84
N SER A 109 22.94 2.67 -15.57
CA SER A 109 22.21 2.03 -16.69
C SER A 109 20.93 1.29 -16.29
N LYS A 110 20.65 1.13 -14.99
CA LYS A 110 19.41 0.53 -14.47
C LYS A 110 18.42 1.57 -13.92
N GLY A 111 18.75 2.85 -13.99
CA GLY A 111 17.94 3.97 -13.50
C GLY A 111 18.55 4.71 -12.31
N VAL A 112 17.71 5.49 -11.61
CA VAL A 112 18.14 6.20 -10.40
C VAL A 112 18.14 5.21 -9.26
N LYS A 113 19.28 5.06 -8.58
CA LYS A 113 19.33 4.30 -7.32
C LYS A 113 18.58 5.10 -6.25
N LEU A 114 17.44 4.60 -5.81
CA LEU A 114 16.61 5.29 -4.84
C LEU A 114 17.04 4.99 -3.39
N PRO A 115 16.95 6.00 -2.50
CA PRO A 115 17.07 5.80 -1.07
C PRO A 115 15.97 4.85 -0.55
N PRO A 116 16.24 4.04 0.50
CA PRO A 116 15.29 3.06 1.03
C PRO A 116 13.91 3.61 1.35
N TYR A 117 13.83 4.87 1.80
CA TYR A 117 12.57 5.51 2.19
C TYR A 117 11.71 6.01 1.02
N LEU A 118 12.24 6.02 -0.21
CA LEU A 118 11.44 6.26 -1.43
C LEU A 118 10.95 4.97 -2.07
N LEU A 119 11.46 3.80 -1.66
CA LEU A 119 11.06 2.51 -2.22
C LEU A 119 9.61 2.21 -1.90
N GLY A 120 8.86 1.77 -2.91
CA GLY A 120 7.43 1.50 -2.80
C GLY A 120 6.55 2.74 -2.78
N TYR A 121 7.11 3.96 -2.85
CA TYR A 121 6.28 5.17 -2.90
C TYR A 121 5.40 5.17 -4.15
N SER A 122 4.08 5.21 -3.96
CA SER A 122 3.08 5.36 -5.03
C SER A 122 2.31 6.66 -4.83
N GLY A 123 1.95 7.35 -5.91
CA GLY A 123 1.27 8.64 -5.84
C GLY A 123 1.92 9.71 -6.71
N PHE A 124 1.81 10.98 -6.32
CA PHE A 124 2.37 12.09 -7.07
C PHE A 124 3.69 12.54 -6.46
N LEU A 125 4.69 12.70 -7.30
CA LEU A 125 6.01 13.18 -6.93
C LEU A 125 6.35 14.34 -7.85
N VAL A 126 6.81 15.45 -7.29
CA VAL A 126 7.24 16.61 -8.07
C VAL A 126 8.76 16.70 -8.02
N VAL A 127 9.37 16.80 -9.19
CA VAL A 127 10.81 16.96 -9.36
C VAL A 127 11.05 18.39 -9.81
N ASP A 128 11.74 19.18 -8.99
CA ASP A 128 12.08 20.58 -9.30
C ASP A 128 13.59 20.76 -9.48
N THR A 129 13.97 21.57 -10.46
CA THR A 129 15.26 22.26 -10.50
C THR A 129 15.05 23.73 -10.11
N HIS A 130 16.06 24.58 -10.29
CA HIS A 130 15.89 26.01 -10.05
C HIS A 130 15.10 26.71 -11.17
N SER A 131 14.97 26.09 -12.34
CA SER A 131 14.37 26.67 -13.54
C SER A 131 13.16 25.88 -14.07
N SER A 132 12.99 24.61 -13.67
CA SER A 132 11.97 23.71 -14.19
C SER A 132 11.30 22.89 -13.08
N SER A 133 10.06 22.46 -13.29
CA SER A 133 9.31 21.60 -12.38
C SER A 133 8.46 20.62 -13.17
N LYS A 134 8.54 19.33 -12.81
CA LYS A 134 7.78 18.27 -13.47
C LYS A 134 7.14 17.35 -12.45
N GLU A 135 5.83 17.17 -12.58
CA GLU A 135 5.06 16.22 -11.78
C GLU A 135 5.11 14.84 -12.44
N LEU A 136 5.40 13.82 -11.64
CA LEU A 136 5.43 12.43 -12.02
C LEU A 136 4.37 11.67 -11.21
N ARG A 137 3.50 10.95 -11.92
CA ARG A 137 2.56 10.03 -11.30
C ARG A 137 3.18 8.64 -11.22
N ILE A 138 3.44 8.19 -10.00
CA ILE A 138 3.91 6.83 -9.72
C ILE A 138 2.70 5.90 -9.55
N PRO A 139 2.58 4.84 -10.38
CA PRO A 139 1.53 3.82 -10.23
C PRO A 139 1.66 3.03 -8.92
N GLU A 140 0.63 2.25 -8.60
CA GLU A 140 0.49 1.55 -7.31
C GLU A 140 1.56 0.48 -7.06
N SER A 141 2.32 0.06 -8.08
CA SER A 141 3.51 -0.77 -7.91
C SER A 141 4.65 -0.06 -7.17
N GLY A 142 4.55 1.26 -6.98
CA GLY A 142 5.51 2.06 -6.24
C GLY A 142 6.85 2.23 -6.96
N LEU A 143 7.76 2.98 -6.36
CA LEU A 143 9.12 3.19 -6.85
C LEU A 143 10.03 2.00 -6.52
N ASN A 144 10.87 1.57 -7.48
CA ASN A 144 11.79 0.45 -7.30
C ASN A 144 13.18 0.88 -6.82
N GLN A 145 14.01 -0.06 -6.36
CA GLN A 145 15.39 0.21 -5.93
C GLN A 145 16.21 0.97 -6.98
N TYR A 146 15.96 0.63 -8.24
CA TYR A 146 16.40 1.40 -9.38
C TYR A 146 15.16 1.77 -10.18
N ASP A 147 14.95 3.07 -10.41
CA ASP A 147 13.74 3.57 -11.05
C ASP A 147 14.05 4.45 -12.25
N ASP A 148 13.73 3.93 -13.44
CA ASP A 148 13.97 4.59 -14.72
C ASP A 148 13.01 5.76 -14.96
N ARG A 149 11.81 5.73 -14.34
CA ARG A 149 10.82 6.81 -14.49
C ARG A 149 11.36 8.11 -13.90
N LEU A 150 12.03 8.00 -12.75
CA LEU A 150 12.69 9.13 -12.12
C LEU A 150 13.92 9.58 -12.91
N SER A 151 14.65 8.65 -13.53
CA SER A 151 15.82 8.96 -14.37
C SER A 151 15.42 9.79 -15.58
N CYS A 152 14.34 9.39 -16.26
CA CYS A 152 13.78 10.09 -17.42
C CYS A 152 13.40 11.53 -17.07
N VAL A 153 12.64 11.71 -15.98
CA VAL A 153 12.24 13.06 -15.54
C VAL A 153 13.45 13.92 -15.16
N ILE A 154 14.43 13.36 -14.45
CA ILE A 154 15.62 14.09 -14.04
C ILE A 154 16.48 14.51 -15.25
N GLN A 155 16.63 13.63 -16.25
CA GLN A 155 17.37 13.94 -17.47
C GLN A 155 16.65 14.96 -18.37
N GLU A 156 15.32 14.96 -18.38
CA GLU A 156 14.53 15.94 -19.15
C GLU A 156 14.59 17.36 -18.56
N ILE A 157 14.80 17.50 -17.25
CA ILE A 157 14.75 18.81 -16.56
C ILE A 157 16.13 19.38 -16.24
N ILE A 158 17.19 18.56 -16.24
CA ILE A 158 18.57 19.02 -16.07
C ILE A 158 19.11 19.45 -17.44
N ASN A 159 19.41 20.75 -17.59
CA ASN A 159 20.14 21.28 -18.73
C ASN A 159 21.66 21.10 -18.52
N GLU A 160 22.43 20.95 -19.60
CA GLU A 160 23.90 20.75 -19.55
C GLU A 160 24.68 21.84 -18.79
N ASP A 161 24.09 23.04 -18.64
CA ASP A 161 24.70 24.22 -18.00
C ASP A 161 24.28 24.44 -16.53
N GLU A 162 23.44 23.59 -15.93
CA GLU A 162 22.90 23.78 -14.58
C GLU A 162 23.58 22.90 -13.51
N PRO A 163 23.74 23.40 -12.26
CA PRO A 163 24.22 22.56 -11.16
C PRO A 163 23.24 21.41 -10.94
N SER A 164 23.77 20.19 -10.79
CA SER A 164 23.04 18.91 -10.72
C SER A 164 22.25 18.73 -9.41
N VAL A 165 21.58 19.77 -8.91
CA VAL A 165 20.77 19.72 -7.69
C VAL A 165 19.30 19.70 -8.05
N VAL A 166 18.63 18.62 -7.65
CA VAL A 166 17.21 18.39 -7.89
C VAL A 166 16.49 18.28 -6.56
N LYS A 167 15.37 18.97 -6.41
CA LYS A 167 14.47 18.83 -5.28
C LYS A 167 13.38 17.83 -5.63
N ILE A 168 13.21 16.80 -4.81
CA ILE A 168 12.09 15.87 -4.95
C ILE A 168 11.11 16.13 -3.82
N ARG A 169 9.87 16.48 -4.19
CA ARG A 169 8.76 16.72 -3.29
C ARG A 169 7.72 15.62 -3.44
N LEU A 170 7.45 14.93 -2.34
CA LEU A 170 6.28 14.08 -2.23
C LEU A 170 5.05 14.96 -1.97
N ARG A 171 3.88 14.57 -2.48
CA ARG A 171 2.62 15.30 -2.22
C ARG A 171 2.29 15.35 -0.72
N SER A 172 2.80 14.38 0.03
CA SER A 172 2.73 14.27 1.49
C SER A 172 4.04 13.69 2.00
N GLY A 173 4.69 14.35 2.96
CA GLY A 173 5.97 13.89 3.54
C GLY A 173 7.14 14.87 3.37
N PRO A 174 8.37 14.45 3.66
CA PRO A 174 9.51 15.35 3.70
C PRO A 174 9.95 15.74 2.29
N HIS A 175 10.34 17.01 2.12
CA HIS A 175 10.94 17.49 0.89
C HIS A 175 12.45 17.36 1.00
N ARG A 176 13.07 16.60 0.10
CA ARG A 176 14.52 16.39 0.11
C ARG A 176 15.18 17.00 -1.12
N GLN A 177 16.39 17.54 -0.92
CA GLN A 177 17.25 18.01 -1.99
C GLN A 177 18.29 16.94 -2.30
N TYR A 178 18.51 16.69 -3.58
CA TYR A 178 19.42 15.67 -4.05
C TYR A 178 20.47 16.28 -4.98
N GLU A 179 21.73 15.93 -4.76
CA GLU A 179 22.80 16.13 -5.72
C GLU A 179 22.90 14.89 -6.61
N ILE A 180 22.80 15.09 -7.92
CA ILE A 180 22.85 14.02 -8.92
C ILE A 180 24.31 13.74 -9.26
N ILE A 181 24.75 12.50 -9.05
CA ILE A 181 25.99 11.98 -9.59
C ILE A 181 25.65 11.09 -10.78
N ASP A 182 25.87 11.63 -11.98
CA ASP A 182 25.80 10.86 -13.22
C ASP A 182 27.17 10.20 -13.49
N ASN A 183 27.18 8.86 -13.48
CA ASN A 183 28.37 8.08 -13.82
C ASN A 183 28.42 7.70 -15.31
N GLN A 184 27.43 8.07 -16.12
CA GLN A 184 27.37 7.77 -17.55
C GLN A 184 28.22 8.73 -18.39
N THR A 185 28.51 9.94 -17.88
CA THR A 185 29.19 11.01 -18.63
C THR A 185 30.72 10.98 -18.59
N LYS A 186 31.38 10.01 -17.94
CA LYS A 186 32.86 9.96 -17.81
C LYS A 186 33.61 9.05 -18.80
N SER A 187 33.09 8.83 -20.01
CA SER A 187 33.89 8.18 -21.08
C SER A 187 33.88 8.89 -22.44
N ASN A 188 33.40 10.13 -22.55
CA ASN A 188 33.43 10.87 -23.80
C ASN A 188 34.65 11.82 -23.91
N THR A 189 35.83 11.23 -24.00
CA THR A 189 36.98 11.84 -24.69
C THR A 189 37.71 10.78 -25.50
N ASP A 190 37.13 10.39 -26.63
CA ASP A 190 37.86 10.28 -27.90
C ASP A 190 36.87 10.02 -29.05
N LYS A 191 36.51 11.09 -29.77
CA LYS A 191 35.83 10.99 -31.07
C LYS A 191 36.86 10.60 -32.13
N SER A 192 36.77 9.40 -32.69
CA SER A 192 37.08 9.23 -34.11
C SER A 192 36.44 7.98 -34.73
N LYS A 193 35.70 8.24 -35.82
CA LYS A 193 35.29 7.36 -36.93
C LYS A 193 34.16 6.36 -36.67
N GLU A 194 32.95 6.82 -36.99
CA GLU A 194 31.77 6.02 -37.32
C GLU A 194 32.07 5.03 -38.46
N THR A 195 31.99 3.74 -38.15
CA THR A 195 31.53 2.71 -39.08
C THR A 195 30.06 2.44 -38.72
N VAL A 196 29.14 2.67 -39.66
CA VAL A 196 27.74 2.25 -39.54
C VAL A 196 27.76 0.72 -39.47
N ILE A 197 27.51 0.17 -38.28
CA ILE A 197 27.19 -1.24 -38.11
C ILE A 197 25.71 -1.34 -38.45
N GLU A 198 25.38 -2.03 -39.54
CA GLU A 198 24.01 -2.35 -39.90
C GLU A 198 23.52 -3.40 -38.88
N SER A 199 22.70 -2.97 -37.92
CA SER A 199 22.19 -3.86 -36.86
C SER A 199 21.23 -4.90 -37.43
N ASP A 200 21.39 -6.16 -37.03
CA ASP A 200 20.60 -7.28 -37.52
C ASP A 200 19.28 -7.41 -36.73
N TYR A 201 18.15 -7.10 -37.39
CA TYR A 201 16.78 -7.22 -36.86
C TYR A 201 16.00 -8.40 -37.47
N SER A 202 16.69 -9.38 -38.07
CA SER A 202 16.08 -10.50 -38.81
C SER A 202 15.17 -11.40 -37.98
N SER A 203 15.25 -11.39 -36.64
CA SER A 203 14.39 -12.17 -35.75
C SER A 203 12.98 -11.59 -35.55
N LEU A 204 12.74 -10.34 -35.96
CA LEU A 204 11.49 -9.63 -35.68
C LEU A 204 10.30 -10.14 -36.51
N GLU A 205 10.52 -10.53 -37.77
CA GLU A 205 9.51 -11.16 -38.63
C GLU A 205 9.12 -12.57 -38.13
N PRO A 206 10.07 -13.49 -37.85
CA PRO A 206 9.78 -14.75 -37.19
C PRO A 206 8.94 -14.59 -35.90
N LEU A 207 9.28 -13.61 -35.05
CA LEU A 207 8.56 -13.32 -33.82
C LEU A 207 7.11 -12.92 -34.06
N ILE A 208 6.84 -12.10 -35.08
CA ILE A 208 5.49 -11.70 -35.52
C ILE A 208 4.66 -12.93 -35.90
N HIS A 209 5.25 -13.91 -36.59
CA HIS A 209 4.58 -15.16 -36.97
C HIS A 209 4.38 -16.09 -35.77
N THR A 210 5.33 -16.17 -34.84
CA THR A 210 5.21 -16.97 -33.61
C THR A 210 4.05 -16.49 -32.74
N VAL A 211 3.87 -15.17 -32.55
CA VAL A 211 2.73 -14.62 -31.81
C VAL A 211 1.39 -14.91 -32.50
N ALA A 212 1.35 -14.85 -33.84
CA ALA A 212 0.16 -15.20 -34.61
C ALA A 212 -0.20 -16.69 -34.48
N ALA A 213 0.81 -17.57 -34.51
CA ALA A 213 0.63 -19.00 -34.34
C ALA A 213 0.17 -19.37 -32.93
N LEU A 214 0.72 -18.71 -31.90
CA LEU A 214 0.27 -18.86 -30.51
C LEU A 214 -1.19 -18.40 -30.33
N THR A 215 -1.59 -17.34 -31.03
CA THR A 215 -2.97 -16.84 -31.04
C THR A 215 -3.93 -17.89 -31.57
N GLU A 216 -3.62 -18.57 -32.67
CA GLU A 216 -4.45 -19.66 -33.22
C GLU A 216 -4.46 -20.88 -32.31
N LYS A 217 -3.30 -21.27 -31.75
CA LYS A 217 -3.19 -22.38 -30.79
C LYS A 217 -4.14 -22.19 -29.60
N ILE A 218 -4.20 -20.99 -29.03
CA ILE A 218 -5.10 -20.67 -27.90
C ILE A 218 -6.58 -20.65 -28.30
N LYS A 219 -6.91 -20.25 -29.53
CA LYS A 219 -8.30 -20.30 -30.03
C LYS A 219 -8.80 -21.74 -30.17
N ASP A 220 -7.93 -22.64 -30.61
CA ASP A 220 -8.26 -24.04 -30.85
C ASP A 220 -8.14 -24.92 -29.60
N ASP A 221 -7.53 -24.40 -28.53
CA ASP A 221 -7.36 -25.12 -27.27
C ASP A 221 -8.65 -25.21 -26.45
N LYS A 222 -9.22 -26.41 -26.44
CA LYS A 222 -10.45 -26.74 -25.69
C LYS A 222 -10.21 -26.99 -24.20
N GLN A 223 -8.97 -27.05 -23.74
CA GLN A 223 -8.62 -27.28 -22.33
C GLN A 223 -8.63 -25.97 -21.52
N LEU A 224 -8.47 -24.82 -22.17
CA LEU A 224 -8.52 -23.51 -21.52
C LEU A 224 -9.97 -23.09 -21.20
N SER A 225 -10.14 -22.38 -20.08
CA SER A 225 -11.44 -21.78 -19.75
C SER A 225 -11.73 -20.61 -20.69
N LYS A 226 -13.02 -20.32 -20.94
CA LYS A 226 -13.43 -19.23 -21.84
C LYS A 226 -12.86 -17.87 -21.43
N ASP A 227 -12.71 -17.63 -20.13
CA ASP A 227 -12.20 -16.38 -19.59
C ASP A 227 -10.68 -16.27 -19.76
N VAL A 228 -9.95 -17.36 -19.52
CA VAL A 228 -8.50 -17.45 -19.77
C VAL A 228 -8.21 -17.29 -21.26
N THR A 229 -8.93 -17.99 -22.13
CA THR A 229 -8.83 -17.83 -23.59
C THR A 229 -9.05 -16.38 -23.99
N LYS A 230 -10.12 -15.74 -23.51
CA LYS A 230 -10.43 -14.34 -23.85
C LYS A 230 -9.35 -13.36 -23.38
N ALA A 231 -8.85 -13.53 -22.16
CA ALA A 231 -7.81 -12.68 -21.59
C ALA A 231 -6.47 -12.85 -22.32
N ALA A 232 -6.08 -14.10 -22.62
CA ALA A 232 -4.87 -14.41 -23.38
C ALA A 232 -4.91 -13.80 -24.79
N LEU A 233 -6.03 -13.95 -25.51
CA LEU A 233 -6.19 -13.39 -26.85
C LEU A 233 -6.10 -11.87 -26.87
N HIS A 234 -6.68 -11.19 -25.87
CA HIS A 234 -6.57 -9.73 -25.76
C HIS A 234 -5.12 -9.29 -25.53
N LYS A 235 -4.36 -10.00 -24.69
CA LYS A 235 -2.94 -9.72 -24.44
C LYS A 235 -2.08 -9.97 -25.68
N LEU A 236 -2.29 -11.08 -26.39
CA LEU A 236 -1.58 -11.35 -27.66
C LEU A 236 -1.87 -10.32 -28.74
N GLN A 237 -3.11 -9.83 -28.84
CA GLN A 237 -3.44 -8.75 -29.76
C GLN A 237 -2.74 -7.43 -29.39
N SER A 238 -2.63 -7.14 -28.10
CA SER A 238 -1.87 -6.00 -27.58
C SER A 238 -0.36 -6.13 -27.79
N LEU A 239 0.16 -7.35 -27.93
CA LEU A 239 1.56 -7.66 -28.24
C LEU A 239 1.86 -7.58 -29.75
N GLN A 240 0.93 -7.99 -30.61
CA GLN A 240 1.12 -7.97 -32.07
C GLN A 240 1.33 -6.54 -32.63
N THR A 241 0.62 -5.57 -32.06
CA THR A 241 0.64 -4.17 -32.51
C THR A 241 2.01 -3.50 -32.36
N PRO A 242 2.68 -3.53 -31.19
CA PRO A 242 4.02 -2.96 -31.05
C PRO A 242 5.08 -3.69 -31.89
N LEU A 243 4.96 -5.02 -32.11
CA LEU A 243 5.89 -5.77 -32.96
C LEU A 243 5.83 -5.34 -34.43
N LEU A 244 4.63 -5.19 -35.00
CA LEU A 244 4.46 -4.69 -36.36
C LEU A 244 4.99 -3.27 -36.52
N LYS A 245 4.76 -2.42 -35.51
CA LYS A 245 5.29 -1.06 -35.49
C LYS A 245 6.81 -1.05 -35.44
N ALA A 246 7.42 -1.88 -34.58
CA ALA A 246 8.87 -2.02 -34.51
C ALA A 246 9.44 -2.48 -35.85
N TYR A 247 8.79 -3.43 -36.53
CA TYR A 247 9.24 -3.94 -37.83
C TYR A 247 9.24 -2.85 -38.90
N SER A 248 8.17 -2.06 -38.98
CA SER A 248 8.12 -0.93 -39.93
C SER A 248 9.19 0.15 -39.70
N VAL A 249 9.71 0.25 -38.47
CA VAL A 249 10.61 1.33 -38.04
C VAL A 249 12.08 0.89 -38.02
N LEU A 250 12.34 -0.40 -37.77
CA LEU A 250 13.69 -0.96 -37.64
C LEU A 250 14.17 -1.64 -38.93
N CYS A 251 13.27 -2.28 -39.67
CA CYS A 251 13.63 -3.03 -40.88
C CYS A 251 13.43 -2.24 -42.17
N ASP A 252 12.84 -1.02 -42.10
CA ASP A 252 12.46 -0.16 -43.23
C ASP A 252 11.97 -0.94 -44.47
N PRO A 253 10.94 -1.80 -44.32
CA PRO A 253 10.47 -2.64 -45.42
C PRO A 253 9.83 -1.80 -46.53
N GLU A 254 9.85 -2.28 -47.78
CA GLU A 254 9.06 -1.66 -48.83
C GLU A 254 7.57 -1.55 -48.43
N PRO A 255 6.81 -0.55 -48.91
CA PRO A 255 5.44 -0.27 -48.43
C PRO A 255 4.48 -1.47 -48.48
N ASP A 256 4.70 -2.41 -49.41
CA ASP A 256 3.90 -3.63 -49.59
C ASP A 256 4.53 -4.89 -48.92
N ALA A 257 5.68 -4.74 -48.25
CA ALA A 257 6.46 -5.82 -47.63
C ALA A 257 6.32 -5.87 -46.09
N THR A 258 5.31 -5.21 -45.52
CA THR A 258 5.00 -5.40 -44.09
C THR A 258 4.46 -6.82 -43.87
N PRO A 259 5.04 -7.59 -42.94
CA PRO A 259 4.68 -8.98 -42.74
C PRO A 259 3.24 -9.08 -42.24
N VAL A 260 2.43 -9.86 -42.95
CA VAL A 260 1.07 -10.19 -42.52
C VAL A 260 1.19 -11.33 -41.49
N PRO A 261 0.75 -11.13 -40.23
CA PRO A 261 0.84 -12.17 -39.21
C PRO A 261 0.13 -13.45 -39.69
N SER A 262 0.84 -14.57 -39.71
CA SER A 262 0.34 -15.84 -40.23
C SER A 262 0.81 -16.99 -39.36
N ALA A 263 -0.15 -17.76 -38.86
CA ALA A 263 0.10 -18.96 -38.04
C ALA A 263 0.79 -20.10 -38.82
N GLN A 264 0.76 -20.09 -40.15
CA GLN A 264 1.34 -21.14 -40.99
C GLN A 264 2.87 -21.01 -41.11
N GLN A 265 3.42 -19.86 -40.74
CA GLN A 265 4.85 -19.54 -40.88
C GLN A 265 5.65 -19.84 -39.60
N ALA A 266 5.00 -20.30 -38.52
CA ALA A 266 5.65 -20.75 -37.29
C ALA A 266 5.02 -22.05 -36.78
N ASP A 267 5.84 -23.06 -36.46
CA ASP A 267 5.36 -24.33 -35.90
C ASP A 267 5.35 -24.30 -34.37
N VAL A 268 4.23 -23.87 -33.79
CA VAL A 268 4.02 -23.85 -32.33
C VAL A 268 3.05 -24.94 -31.85
N ASN A 269 2.48 -25.72 -32.78
CA ASN A 269 1.39 -26.64 -32.47
C ASN A 269 1.85 -27.80 -31.60
N THR A 270 3.11 -28.22 -31.74
CA THR A 270 3.73 -29.33 -30.99
C THR A 270 4.47 -28.90 -29.71
N ILE A 271 4.55 -27.59 -29.43
CA ILE A 271 5.32 -27.02 -28.32
C ILE A 271 4.38 -26.60 -27.18
N GLU A 272 4.78 -26.83 -25.94
CA GLU A 272 4.02 -26.39 -24.75
C GLU A 272 4.06 -24.86 -24.59
N TYR A 273 3.00 -24.27 -24.02
CA TYR A 273 2.89 -22.81 -23.84
C TYR A 273 4.10 -22.17 -23.14
N PRO A 274 4.66 -22.73 -22.05
CA PRO A 274 5.78 -22.09 -21.35
C PRO A 274 7.01 -21.96 -22.26
N THR A 275 7.31 -23.02 -23.03
CA THR A 275 8.46 -23.03 -23.94
C THR A 275 8.31 -22.01 -25.07
N ILE A 276 7.10 -21.84 -25.62
CA ILE A 276 6.83 -20.81 -26.64
C ILE A 276 7.03 -19.41 -26.05
N LEU A 277 6.51 -19.17 -24.83
CA LEU A 277 6.62 -17.88 -24.16
C LEU A 277 8.08 -17.57 -23.74
N GLU A 278 8.86 -18.57 -23.33
CA GLU A 278 10.28 -18.42 -23.00
C GLU A 278 11.09 -18.01 -24.24
N GLN A 279 10.78 -18.61 -25.40
CA GLN A 279 11.39 -18.25 -26.67
C GLN A 279 11.06 -16.82 -27.06
N ILE A 280 9.79 -16.42 -27.01
CA ILE A 280 9.36 -15.04 -27.31
C ILE A 280 10.06 -14.04 -26.38
N GLN A 281 10.16 -14.35 -25.09
CA GLN A 281 10.83 -13.49 -24.11
C GLN A 281 12.33 -13.33 -24.40
N ALA A 282 13.02 -14.43 -24.74
CA ALA A 282 14.44 -14.41 -25.07
C ALA A 282 14.71 -13.58 -26.34
N GLU A 283 13.88 -13.74 -27.38
CA GLU A 283 14.00 -12.99 -28.64
C GLU A 283 13.72 -11.50 -28.43
N LEU A 284 12.67 -11.14 -27.65
CA LEU A 284 12.38 -9.76 -27.28
C LEU A 284 13.53 -9.10 -26.51
N LYS A 285 14.18 -9.85 -25.61
CA LYS A 285 15.33 -9.37 -24.86
C LYS A 285 16.54 -9.13 -25.76
N GLN A 286 16.85 -10.06 -26.65
CA GLN A 286 17.96 -9.91 -27.60
C GLN A 286 17.74 -8.71 -28.53
N LEU A 287 16.51 -8.48 -28.99
CA LEU A 287 16.16 -7.32 -29.78
C LEU A 287 16.33 -6.02 -28.99
N ALA A 288 15.88 -5.99 -27.73
CA ALA A 288 16.04 -4.82 -26.85
C ALA A 288 17.53 -4.49 -26.59
N ASP A 289 18.35 -5.51 -26.34
CA ASP A 289 19.80 -5.36 -26.12
C ASP A 289 20.48 -4.81 -27.40
N THR A 290 20.07 -5.31 -28.57
CA THR A 290 20.60 -4.88 -29.88
C THR A 290 20.30 -3.41 -30.18
N VAL A 291 19.10 -2.92 -29.86
CA VAL A 291 18.75 -1.50 -30.03
C VAL A 291 19.49 -0.62 -29.02
N CYS A 292 19.75 -1.10 -27.80
CA CYS A 292 20.51 -0.37 -26.78
C CYS A 292 21.98 -0.13 -27.17
N ASP A 293 22.55 -1.04 -27.95
CA ASP A 293 23.96 -0.97 -28.38
C ASP A 293 24.17 -0.09 -29.64
N GLU A 294 23.11 0.47 -30.23
CA GLU A 294 23.23 1.37 -31.39
C GLU A 294 23.74 2.78 -31.01
N PRO A 295 24.74 3.33 -31.74
CA PRO A 295 25.39 4.59 -31.39
C PRO A 295 24.55 5.86 -31.65
N SER A 296 23.36 5.78 -32.27
CA SER A 296 22.53 6.96 -32.59
C SER A 296 21.47 7.27 -31.51
N ILE A 297 21.92 7.86 -30.41
CA ILE A 297 21.20 8.06 -29.14
C ILE A 297 19.77 8.66 -29.26
N ASP A 298 19.51 9.54 -30.23
CA ASP A 298 18.24 10.29 -30.29
C ASP A 298 17.07 9.49 -30.92
N VAL A 299 17.39 8.52 -31.78
CA VAL A 299 16.38 7.66 -32.46
C VAL A 299 16.29 6.28 -31.78
N SER A 300 17.41 5.78 -31.23
CA SER A 300 17.48 4.49 -30.51
C SER A 300 16.64 4.51 -29.24
N SER A 301 16.59 5.64 -28.53
CA SER A 301 15.76 5.84 -27.33
C SER A 301 14.28 5.55 -27.58
N GLN A 302 13.66 6.14 -28.62
CA GLN A 302 12.24 5.90 -28.96
C GLN A 302 11.95 4.46 -29.43
N LYS A 303 12.93 3.77 -29.98
CA LYS A 303 12.82 2.40 -30.52
C LYS A 303 12.91 1.34 -29.41
N VAL A 304 13.78 1.51 -28.41
CA VAL A 304 13.88 0.63 -27.21
C VAL A 304 12.58 0.61 -26.40
N TYR A 305 11.89 1.75 -26.29
CA TYR A 305 10.63 1.85 -25.54
C TYR A 305 9.47 1.00 -26.11
N SER A 306 9.62 0.41 -27.30
CA SER A 306 8.59 -0.44 -27.92
C SER A 306 8.56 -1.88 -27.40
N PHE A 307 9.66 -2.39 -26.82
CA PHE A 307 9.79 -3.81 -26.44
C PHE A 307 9.57 -4.10 -24.94
N ILE A 308 9.69 -3.10 -24.06
CA ILE A 308 9.43 -3.25 -22.62
C ILE A 308 7.95 -3.58 -22.31
N PRO A 309 6.95 -2.91 -22.93
CA PRO A 309 5.55 -3.30 -22.78
C PRO A 309 5.27 -4.71 -23.33
N ALA A 310 6.00 -5.12 -24.36
CA ALA A 310 5.90 -6.46 -24.94
C ALA A 310 6.40 -7.54 -23.97
N GLN A 311 7.55 -7.32 -23.32
CA GLN A 311 8.07 -8.23 -22.28
C GLN A 311 7.10 -8.41 -21.10
N ARG A 312 6.52 -7.31 -20.59
CA ARG A 312 5.50 -7.39 -19.53
C ARG A 312 4.25 -8.16 -19.95
N THR A 313 3.83 -7.99 -21.21
CA THR A 313 2.70 -8.73 -21.75
C THR A 313 2.98 -10.23 -21.81
N ILE A 314 4.24 -10.63 -22.02
CA ILE A 314 4.67 -12.03 -21.97
C ILE A 314 4.69 -12.57 -20.54
N ASP A 315 5.18 -11.81 -19.55
CA ASP A 315 5.13 -12.20 -18.13
C ASP A 315 3.68 -12.43 -17.65
N ASP A 316 2.76 -11.57 -18.08
CA ASP A 316 1.32 -11.74 -17.82
C ASP A 316 0.76 -13.01 -18.49
N LEU A 317 1.22 -13.33 -19.71
CA LEU A 317 0.82 -14.54 -20.43
C LEU A 317 1.39 -15.81 -19.78
N PHE A 318 2.62 -15.77 -19.25
CA PHE A 318 3.19 -16.84 -18.45
C PHE A 318 2.31 -17.16 -17.24
N SER A 319 1.95 -16.12 -16.50
CA SER A 319 1.13 -16.25 -15.29
C SER A 319 -0.28 -16.80 -15.59
N LEU A 320 -0.81 -16.49 -16.78
CA LEU A 320 -2.17 -16.83 -17.18
C LEU A 320 -2.30 -18.21 -17.87
N LEU A 321 -1.31 -18.60 -18.67
CA LEU A 321 -1.30 -19.87 -19.42
C LEU A 321 -0.50 -20.97 -18.72
N THR A 322 0.30 -20.61 -17.73
CA THR A 322 1.12 -21.51 -16.93
C THR A 322 0.87 -21.23 -15.44
N PRO A 323 -0.38 -21.41 -14.94
CA PRO A 323 -0.62 -21.26 -13.53
C PRO A 323 0.33 -22.21 -12.79
N PRO A 324 1.03 -21.74 -11.73
CA PRO A 324 1.95 -22.59 -10.99
C PRO A 324 1.20 -23.85 -10.57
N ILE A 325 1.67 -25.01 -11.02
CA ILE A 325 1.27 -26.28 -10.43
C ILE A 325 1.78 -26.19 -8.99
N PRO A 326 0.89 -26.14 -7.97
CA PRO A 326 1.34 -25.97 -6.62
C PRO A 326 2.21 -27.17 -6.24
N ASP A 327 3.39 -26.88 -5.69
CA ASP A 327 4.22 -27.88 -5.05
C ASP A 327 3.38 -28.49 -3.92
N VAL A 328 3.17 -29.80 -3.97
CA VAL A 328 2.19 -30.51 -3.12
C VAL A 328 2.47 -30.30 -1.63
N ASP A 329 3.72 -29.96 -1.28
CA ASP A 329 4.18 -29.72 0.08
C ASP A 329 3.74 -28.36 0.68
N ASP A 330 3.43 -27.34 -0.14
CA ASP A 330 3.05 -26.00 0.33
C ASP A 330 1.53 -25.86 0.55
N TYR A 331 0.74 -26.73 -0.12
CA TYR A 331 -0.70 -26.83 0.08
C TYR A 331 -1.05 -27.41 1.45
N ASP A 332 -0.23 -28.33 1.97
CA ASP A 332 -0.45 -29.04 3.24
C ASP A 332 -0.03 -28.23 4.48
N ARG A 333 0.75 -27.14 4.30
CA ARG A 333 1.20 -26.25 5.40
C ARG A 333 0.40 -24.97 5.57
N GLY A 334 -0.59 -24.69 4.72
CA GLY A 334 -1.47 -23.52 4.86
C GLY A 334 -0.81 -22.16 4.59
N SER A 335 0.39 -22.14 4.00
CA SER A 335 1.11 -20.91 3.60
C SER A 335 0.68 -20.38 2.24
N TYR A 336 0.04 -21.20 1.40
CA TYR A 336 -0.31 -20.80 0.05
C TYR A 336 -1.52 -19.84 0.02
N VAL A 337 -1.25 -18.62 -0.43
CA VAL A 337 -2.25 -17.59 -0.68
C VAL A 337 -2.36 -17.41 -2.19
N PRO A 338 -3.44 -17.88 -2.85
CA PRO A 338 -3.48 -17.90 -4.31
C PRO A 338 -3.54 -16.46 -4.87
N PRO A 339 -2.84 -16.10 -5.95
CA PRO A 339 -2.77 -14.71 -6.41
C PRO A 339 -4.15 -14.11 -6.71
N ARG A 340 -4.36 -12.83 -6.36
CA ARG A 340 -5.66 -12.15 -6.51
C ARG A 340 -6.14 -12.11 -7.96
N GLU A 341 -5.21 -11.83 -8.88
CA GLU A 341 -5.48 -11.66 -10.32
C GLU A 341 -6.03 -12.94 -10.99
N TYR A 342 -5.72 -14.10 -10.42
CA TYR A 342 -6.02 -15.41 -11.01
C TYR A 342 -6.98 -16.26 -10.15
N THR A 343 -7.49 -15.71 -9.05
CA THR A 343 -8.39 -16.44 -8.15
C THR A 343 -9.79 -15.85 -8.21
N GLU A 344 -10.76 -16.64 -8.68
CA GLU A 344 -12.16 -16.21 -8.71
C GLU A 344 -12.64 -15.79 -7.32
N GLY A 345 -13.27 -14.62 -7.24
CA GLY A 345 -13.78 -14.09 -5.98
C GLY A 345 -12.72 -13.41 -5.11
N ARG A 346 -11.49 -13.23 -5.61
CA ARG A 346 -10.48 -12.34 -5.03
C ARG A 346 -10.35 -11.08 -5.88
N GLY A 347 -10.51 -9.90 -5.29
CA GLY A 347 -10.31 -8.65 -6.02
C GLY A 347 -10.78 -7.42 -5.24
N ASN A 348 -10.47 -6.23 -5.76
CA ASN A 348 -10.93 -5.00 -5.13
C ASN A 348 -12.46 -4.92 -5.18
N GLY A 349 -13.11 -5.03 -4.01
CA GLY A 349 -14.57 -5.09 -3.89
C GLY A 349 -15.19 -6.48 -4.11
N ASP A 350 -14.39 -7.52 -4.35
CA ASP A 350 -14.85 -8.92 -4.45
C ASP A 350 -14.14 -9.77 -3.38
N GLY A 351 -14.86 -10.05 -2.29
CA GLY A 351 -14.39 -10.81 -1.13
C GLY A 351 -14.83 -12.27 -1.09
N ARG A 352 -15.53 -12.77 -2.13
CA ARG A 352 -16.18 -14.10 -2.15
C ARG A 352 -15.25 -15.24 -1.80
N TRP A 353 -14.00 -15.15 -2.23
CA TRP A 353 -13.02 -16.18 -1.94
C TRP A 353 -12.73 -16.24 -0.44
N LEU A 354 -12.48 -15.11 0.21
CA LEU A 354 -12.18 -15.06 1.64
C LEU A 354 -13.41 -15.45 2.48
N GLU A 355 -14.61 -15.03 2.06
CA GLU A 355 -15.90 -15.48 2.62
C GLU A 355 -16.02 -17.01 2.59
N TYR A 356 -15.70 -17.63 1.45
CA TYR A 356 -15.72 -19.07 1.30
C TYR A 356 -14.66 -19.76 2.18
N GLN A 357 -13.44 -19.22 2.25
CA GLN A 357 -12.39 -19.78 3.12
C GLN A 357 -12.78 -19.72 4.59
N LEU A 358 -13.32 -18.58 5.06
CA LEU A 358 -13.78 -18.43 6.43
C LEU A 358 -14.94 -19.38 6.75
N SER A 359 -15.92 -19.49 5.85
CA SER A 359 -17.04 -20.43 5.99
C SER A 359 -16.55 -21.87 6.17
N ASN A 360 -15.62 -22.32 5.33
CA ASN A 360 -15.01 -23.65 5.47
C ASN A 360 -14.27 -23.84 6.79
N ALA A 361 -13.54 -22.83 7.26
CA ALA A 361 -12.86 -22.88 8.56
C ALA A 361 -13.86 -23.02 9.72
N LEU A 362 -14.91 -22.22 9.73
CA LEU A 362 -15.99 -22.28 10.73
C LEU A 362 -16.69 -23.65 10.70
N VAL A 363 -16.95 -24.22 9.53
CA VAL A 363 -17.49 -25.58 9.39
C VAL A 363 -16.57 -26.61 10.04
N ARG A 364 -15.25 -26.54 9.80
CA ARG A 364 -14.25 -27.40 10.45
C ARG A 364 -14.24 -27.23 11.97
N TRP A 365 -14.47 -26.01 12.46
CA TRP A 365 -14.56 -25.70 13.90
C TRP A 365 -15.91 -26.07 14.53
N GLY A 366 -16.79 -26.74 13.80
CA GLY A 366 -18.06 -27.27 14.32
C GLY A 366 -19.24 -26.31 14.23
N TYR A 367 -19.21 -25.37 13.28
CA TYR A 367 -20.32 -24.47 12.99
C TYR A 367 -21.12 -24.92 11.76
N ASN A 368 -22.37 -24.47 11.68
CA ASN A 368 -23.12 -24.34 10.43
C ASN A 368 -22.98 -22.89 9.97
N THR A 369 -22.89 -22.67 8.67
CA THR A 369 -22.50 -21.38 8.08
C THR A 369 -23.36 -21.05 6.88
N ASP A 370 -23.72 -19.79 6.73
CA ASP A 370 -24.30 -19.23 5.52
C ASP A 370 -23.48 -17.99 5.10
N ILE A 371 -23.44 -17.70 3.81
CA ILE A 371 -22.60 -16.65 3.20
C ILE A 371 -23.53 -15.64 2.52
N ARG A 372 -23.21 -14.35 2.63
CA ARG A 372 -23.95 -13.23 2.01
C ARG A 372 -25.43 -13.19 2.39
N GLU A 373 -25.69 -13.39 3.69
CA GLU A 373 -27.04 -13.32 4.23
C GLU A 373 -27.47 -11.87 4.40
N ASN A 374 -28.71 -11.57 4.01
CA ASN A 374 -29.29 -10.24 4.18
C ASN A 374 -30.01 -10.14 5.51
N VAL A 375 -29.43 -9.38 6.44
CA VAL A 375 -29.97 -9.16 7.79
C VAL A 375 -30.24 -7.67 7.97
N TYR A 376 -31.49 -7.32 8.29
CA TYR A 376 -31.94 -5.92 8.38
C TYR A 376 -31.62 -5.07 7.13
N CYS A 377 -31.79 -5.65 5.94
CA CYS A 377 -31.48 -5.04 4.64
C CYS A 377 -29.99 -4.69 4.45
N VAL A 378 -29.11 -5.32 5.22
CA VAL A 378 -27.66 -5.20 5.09
C VAL A 378 -27.08 -6.59 4.84
N GLU A 379 -26.23 -6.71 3.83
CA GLU A 379 -25.50 -7.95 3.56
C GLU A 379 -24.43 -8.17 4.63
N ILE A 380 -24.41 -9.40 5.16
CA ILE A 380 -23.39 -9.92 6.06
C ILE A 380 -22.63 -11.02 5.32
N ASP A 381 -21.31 -10.85 5.25
CA ASP A 381 -20.39 -11.69 4.49
C ASP A 381 -20.50 -13.16 4.92
N VAL A 382 -20.39 -13.47 6.22
CA VAL A 382 -20.58 -14.83 6.75
C VAL A 382 -21.33 -14.78 8.09
N VAL A 383 -22.33 -15.63 8.25
CA VAL A 383 -22.98 -15.90 9.54
C VAL A 383 -22.76 -17.35 9.93
N ALA A 384 -22.60 -17.62 11.22
CA ALA A 384 -22.39 -18.98 11.68
C ALA A 384 -23.04 -19.29 13.02
N ALA A 385 -23.49 -20.53 13.16
CA ALA A 385 -24.12 -21.07 14.35
C ALA A 385 -23.41 -22.35 14.78
N ARG A 386 -22.89 -22.40 16.01
CA ARG A 386 -22.26 -23.60 16.55
C ARG A 386 -23.27 -24.75 16.56
N ARG A 387 -22.87 -25.92 16.04
CA ARG A 387 -23.73 -27.12 15.95
C ARG A 387 -24.20 -27.62 17.31
N LYS A 388 -23.30 -27.61 18.29
CA LYS A 388 -23.60 -27.94 19.69
C LYS A 388 -23.45 -26.69 20.54
N LYS A 389 -24.57 -26.10 20.95
CA LYS A 389 -24.61 -24.88 21.76
C LYS A 389 -23.94 -25.08 23.12
N GLN A 390 -23.20 -24.08 23.56
CA GLN A 390 -22.48 -24.02 24.82
C GLN A 390 -23.01 -22.90 25.74
N ASN A 391 -24.05 -22.17 25.30
CA ASN A 391 -24.58 -20.97 25.95
C ASN A 391 -23.52 -19.86 26.07
N ASP A 392 -22.68 -19.73 25.04
CA ASP A 392 -21.63 -18.71 24.94
C ASP A 392 -21.92 -17.78 23.77
N PRO A 393 -21.60 -16.47 23.84
CA PRO A 393 -21.71 -15.55 22.70
C PRO A 393 -21.07 -16.06 21.40
N THR A 394 -20.03 -16.88 21.48
CA THR A 394 -19.35 -17.53 20.34
C THR A 394 -20.14 -18.67 19.71
N ASP A 395 -21.31 -19.04 20.26
CA ASP A 395 -22.24 -19.97 19.62
C ASP A 395 -22.88 -19.38 18.37
N TRP A 396 -22.80 -18.06 18.20
CA TRP A 396 -23.32 -17.31 17.08
C TRP A 396 -22.25 -16.33 16.62
N ILE A 397 -21.95 -16.31 15.33
CA ILE A 397 -20.92 -15.46 14.73
C ILE A 397 -21.55 -14.65 13.63
N VAL A 398 -21.26 -13.36 13.64
CA VAL A 398 -21.45 -12.45 12.51
C VAL A 398 -20.05 -12.03 12.08
N ALA A 399 -19.72 -12.27 10.81
CA ALA A 399 -18.40 -12.02 10.30
C ALA A 399 -18.40 -11.11 9.07
N GLU A 400 -17.34 -10.33 8.97
CA GLU A 400 -17.02 -9.47 7.83
C GLU A 400 -15.64 -9.85 7.29
N CYS A 401 -15.52 -9.96 5.97
CA CYS A 401 -14.35 -10.41 5.24
C CYS A 401 -13.77 -9.25 4.42
N LYS A 402 -12.50 -8.91 4.67
CA LYS A 402 -11.76 -7.86 3.94
C LYS A 402 -10.54 -8.45 3.25
N ASP A 403 -10.77 -8.91 2.02
CA ASP A 403 -9.72 -9.38 1.12
C ASP A 403 -9.10 -8.19 0.35
N TRP A 404 -8.31 -7.37 1.05
CA TRP A 404 -7.62 -6.21 0.49
C TRP A 404 -6.12 -6.44 0.38
N GLU A 405 -5.49 -5.83 -0.64
CA GLU A 405 -4.06 -5.93 -0.88
C GLU A 405 -3.25 -5.01 0.04
N SER A 406 -3.50 -3.70 0.00
CA SER A 406 -2.72 -2.72 0.78
C SER A 406 -3.58 -1.74 1.59
N ARG A 407 -4.88 -1.63 1.31
CA ARG A 407 -5.79 -0.71 2.02
C ARG A 407 -5.91 -1.11 3.50
N PRO A 408 -5.65 -0.20 4.45
CA PRO A 408 -5.83 -0.51 5.87
C PRO A 408 -7.31 -0.63 6.25
N ILE A 409 -7.59 -1.49 7.22
CA ILE A 409 -8.89 -1.57 7.89
C ILE A 409 -8.98 -0.46 8.93
N THR A 410 -9.97 0.39 8.75
CA THR A 410 -10.23 1.59 9.55
C THR A 410 -11.33 1.35 10.59
N PRO A 411 -11.48 2.22 11.60
CA PRO A 411 -12.47 2.06 12.67
C PRO A 411 -13.92 1.89 12.21
N ASP A 412 -14.31 2.47 11.07
CA ASP A 412 -15.66 2.35 10.51
C ASP A 412 -16.07 0.90 10.21
N VAL A 413 -15.14 0.08 9.71
CA VAL A 413 -15.37 -1.35 9.48
C VAL A 413 -15.66 -2.06 10.80
N ILE A 414 -14.87 -1.76 11.83
CA ILE A 414 -15.02 -2.36 13.16
C ILE A 414 -16.35 -1.95 13.79
N PHE A 415 -16.71 -0.67 13.75
CA PHE A 415 -17.98 -0.18 14.28
C PHE A 415 -19.18 -0.78 13.56
N ARG A 416 -19.15 -0.85 12.24
CA ARG A 416 -20.21 -1.49 11.44
C ARG A 416 -20.40 -2.94 11.86
N LEU A 417 -19.30 -3.71 11.90
CA LEU A 417 -19.34 -5.11 12.31
C LEU A 417 -19.89 -5.28 13.73
N CYS A 418 -19.44 -4.47 14.68
CA CYS A 418 -19.94 -4.49 16.05
C CYS A 418 -21.45 -4.21 16.13
N MET A 419 -21.94 -3.22 15.38
CA MET A 419 -23.35 -2.87 15.34
C MET A 419 -24.21 -4.01 14.79
N LEU A 420 -23.78 -4.65 13.69
CA LEU A 420 -24.48 -5.79 13.09
C LEU A 420 -24.48 -6.99 14.03
N ALA A 421 -23.31 -7.36 14.56
CA ALA A 421 -23.16 -8.47 15.49
C ALA A 421 -24.00 -8.27 16.76
N TYR A 422 -23.98 -7.05 17.32
CA TYR A 422 -24.80 -6.70 18.48
C TYR A 422 -26.30 -6.86 18.20
N THR A 423 -26.77 -6.38 17.05
CA THR A 423 -28.17 -6.50 16.64
C THR A 423 -28.58 -7.97 16.49
N CYS A 424 -27.68 -8.81 15.98
CA CYS A 424 -27.87 -10.26 15.86
C CYS A 424 -27.63 -11.06 17.16
N LYS A 425 -27.26 -10.39 18.27
CA LYS A 425 -26.82 -11.03 19.52
C LYS A 425 -25.70 -12.07 19.31
N ALA A 426 -24.76 -11.77 18.42
CA ALA A 426 -23.68 -12.64 18.00
C ALA A 426 -22.29 -12.05 18.31
N MET A 427 -21.26 -12.90 18.28
CA MET A 427 -19.86 -12.48 18.37
C MET A 427 -19.39 -11.84 17.05
N PRO A 428 -18.80 -10.63 17.06
CA PRO A 428 -18.19 -10.04 15.88
C PRO A 428 -16.86 -10.73 15.53
N LEU A 429 -16.69 -11.08 14.25
CA LEU A 429 -15.46 -11.65 13.70
C LEU A 429 -15.05 -10.89 12.43
N LEU A 430 -13.82 -10.38 12.40
CA LEU A 430 -13.23 -9.78 11.21
C LEU A 430 -12.20 -10.75 10.63
N CYS A 431 -12.38 -11.19 9.39
CA CYS A 431 -11.37 -11.94 8.65
C CYS A 431 -10.75 -11.06 7.58
N HIS A 432 -9.42 -11.01 7.50
CA HIS A 432 -8.75 -10.10 6.56
C HIS A 432 -7.41 -10.62 6.03
N THR A 433 -6.96 -10.00 4.94
CA THR A 433 -5.65 -10.26 4.32
C THR A 433 -4.72 -9.03 4.33
N THR A 434 -5.16 -7.92 4.91
CA THR A 434 -4.42 -6.66 4.98
C THR A 434 -4.02 -6.34 6.44
N HIS A 435 -3.72 -5.08 6.77
CA HIS A 435 -3.45 -4.61 8.12
C HIS A 435 -4.58 -3.71 8.66
N LEU A 436 -4.70 -3.62 9.97
CA LEU A 436 -5.61 -2.68 10.66
C LEU A 436 -4.83 -1.40 11.02
N THR A 437 -5.51 -0.26 11.07
CA THR A 437 -4.92 0.94 11.71
C THR A 437 -4.80 0.73 13.22
N GLU A 438 -3.87 1.43 13.89
CA GLU A 438 -3.70 1.35 15.35
C GLU A 438 -5.02 1.58 16.09
N ARG A 439 -5.79 2.60 15.67
CA ARG A 439 -7.10 2.89 16.25
C ARG A 439 -8.12 1.77 16.04
N ALA A 440 -8.10 1.10 14.88
CA ALA A 440 -8.97 -0.05 14.64
C ALA A 440 -8.58 -1.25 15.51
N ILE A 441 -7.29 -1.47 15.76
CA ILE A 441 -6.79 -2.49 16.68
C ILE A 441 -7.27 -2.21 18.11
N GLU A 442 -7.11 -0.99 18.61
CA GLU A 442 -7.58 -0.59 19.94
C GLU A 442 -9.08 -0.84 20.13
N ILE A 443 -9.89 -0.44 19.13
CA ILE A 443 -11.34 -0.62 19.17
C ILE A 443 -11.69 -2.11 19.10
N ALA A 444 -11.09 -2.86 18.17
CA ALA A 444 -11.33 -4.30 18.04
C ALA A 444 -11.04 -5.04 19.35
N ARG A 445 -9.93 -4.70 20.03
CA ARG A 445 -9.59 -5.22 21.36
C ARG A 445 -10.61 -4.85 22.42
N THR A 446 -10.94 -3.56 22.53
CA THR A 446 -11.89 -3.04 23.53
C THR A 446 -13.27 -3.68 23.40
N TRP A 447 -13.70 -3.94 22.16
CA TRP A 447 -15.01 -4.51 21.81
C TRP A 447 -14.98 -6.04 21.66
N GLU A 448 -13.86 -6.69 21.98
CA GLU A 448 -13.65 -8.14 21.89
C GLU A 448 -13.94 -8.73 20.50
N VAL A 449 -13.67 -7.97 19.43
CA VAL A 449 -13.78 -8.44 18.04
C VAL A 449 -12.70 -9.48 17.78
N ARG A 450 -13.09 -10.64 17.25
CA ARG A 450 -12.14 -11.67 16.82
C ARG A 450 -11.55 -11.27 15.48
N VAL A 451 -10.30 -10.84 15.47
CA VAL A 451 -9.56 -10.45 14.26
C VAL A 451 -8.75 -11.66 13.80
N LEU A 452 -9.04 -12.18 12.61
CA LEU A 452 -8.39 -13.34 12.03
C LEU A 452 -7.65 -12.96 10.76
N LYS A 453 -6.38 -13.38 10.67
CA LYS A 453 -5.63 -13.40 9.43
C LYS A 453 -5.92 -14.68 8.65
N LEU A 454 -5.51 -14.72 7.39
CA LEU A 454 -5.68 -15.90 6.55
C LEU A 454 -5.03 -17.16 7.16
N GLU A 455 -3.85 -17.02 7.77
CA GLU A 455 -3.15 -18.10 8.47
C GLU A 455 -3.96 -18.71 9.63
N ASP A 456 -4.80 -17.91 10.28
CA ASP A 456 -5.61 -18.36 11.41
C ASP A 456 -6.73 -19.32 11.00
N LEU A 457 -7.15 -19.30 9.73
CA LEU A 457 -8.20 -20.18 9.21
C LEU A 457 -7.78 -21.66 9.18
N TYR A 458 -6.47 -21.94 9.22
CA TYR A 458 -5.92 -23.29 9.22
C TYR A 458 -5.78 -23.88 10.63
N ARG A 459 -6.07 -23.12 11.69
CA ARG A 459 -6.02 -23.62 13.06
C ARG A 459 -7.09 -24.69 13.30
N GLY A 460 -6.87 -25.54 14.30
CA GLY A 460 -7.82 -26.61 14.67
C GLY A 460 -9.12 -26.12 15.32
N SER A 461 -9.17 -24.86 15.75
CA SER A 461 -10.33 -24.25 16.40
C SER A 461 -10.33 -22.73 16.21
N LEU A 462 -11.50 -22.09 16.34
CA LEU A 462 -11.66 -20.63 16.33
C LEU A 462 -10.71 -19.98 17.36
N PRO A 463 -9.76 -19.14 16.94
CA PRO A 463 -8.81 -18.49 17.86
C PRO A 463 -9.51 -17.60 18.86
N ALA A 464 -9.01 -17.58 20.09
CA ALA A 464 -9.40 -16.56 21.06
C ALA A 464 -9.14 -15.16 20.49
N PRO A 465 -9.89 -14.12 20.91
CA PRO A 465 -9.55 -12.75 20.56
C PRO A 465 -8.08 -12.48 20.93
N ASP A 466 -7.33 -11.81 20.07
CA ASP A 466 -5.93 -11.47 20.30
C ASP A 466 -5.78 -10.66 21.59
N MET A 467 -5.46 -11.35 22.69
CA MET A 467 -4.95 -10.77 23.94
C MET A 467 -3.42 -10.93 23.99
N LEU A 468 -2.72 -10.70 22.86
CA LEU A 468 -1.27 -10.90 22.78
C LEU A 468 -0.50 -9.74 23.44
N ASP A 469 0.41 -10.14 24.32
CA ASP A 469 1.44 -9.44 25.10
C ASP A 469 1.03 -8.30 26.05
N ILE A 470 0.71 -8.70 27.29
CA ILE A 470 0.91 -7.90 28.51
C ILE A 470 2.42 -7.61 28.74
N GLN A 471 3.32 -8.11 27.89
CA GLN A 471 4.78 -7.97 28.04
C GLN A 471 5.38 -6.71 27.41
N TYR A 472 4.61 -5.93 26.64
CA TYR A 472 5.02 -4.59 26.20
C TYR A 472 4.07 -3.54 26.77
N ASP A 473 4.58 -2.72 27.69
CA ASP A 473 3.95 -1.56 28.35
C ASP A 473 2.87 -1.83 29.41
N ILE A 474 3.34 -2.24 30.59
CA ILE A 474 2.62 -2.02 31.86
C ILE A 474 2.47 -0.52 32.19
N ASP A 475 3.28 0.36 31.61
CA ASP A 475 3.31 1.78 31.97
C ASP A 475 2.46 2.70 31.08
N THR A 476 2.03 2.24 29.89
CA THR A 476 1.34 3.11 28.91
C THR A 476 -0.17 2.86 28.81
N TYR A 477 -0.66 1.67 29.19
CA TYR A 477 -2.07 1.32 29.04
C TYR A 477 -2.81 1.34 30.38
N ARG A 478 -3.64 2.37 30.59
CA ARG A 478 -4.72 2.29 31.59
C ARG A 478 -5.52 1.04 31.32
N TYR A 479 -5.72 0.23 32.36
CA TYR A 479 -6.62 -0.91 32.39
C TYR A 479 -7.97 -0.56 31.73
N ALA A 480 -8.12 -0.87 30.44
CA ALA A 480 -9.38 -0.80 29.74
C ALA A 480 -10.08 -2.14 30.03
N GLY A 481 -10.89 -2.18 31.09
CA GLY A 481 -11.73 -3.34 31.37
C GLY A 481 -12.53 -3.70 30.11
N ALA A 482 -12.66 -4.99 29.84
CA ALA A 482 -13.40 -5.46 28.66
C ALA A 482 -14.82 -4.89 28.69
N LEU A 483 -15.39 -4.52 27.54
CA LEU A 483 -16.77 -4.02 27.45
C LEU A 483 -17.78 -4.98 28.09
N ARG A 484 -17.48 -6.28 28.13
CA ARG A 484 -18.29 -7.28 28.83
C ARG A 484 -18.55 -6.92 30.29
N GLU A 485 -17.59 -6.30 30.97
CA GLU A 485 -17.68 -5.85 32.36
C GLU A 485 -18.46 -4.54 32.52
N SER A 486 -18.56 -3.73 31.46
CA SER A 486 -19.21 -2.41 31.46
C SER A 486 -20.57 -2.35 30.74
N ARG A 487 -20.99 -3.42 30.05
CA ARG A 487 -22.28 -3.55 29.34
C ARG A 487 -23.52 -3.21 30.16
N SER A 488 -23.43 -3.27 31.49
CA SER A 488 -24.52 -2.97 32.43
C SER A 488 -24.54 -1.54 32.97
N MET A 489 -23.59 -0.67 32.59
CA MET A 489 -23.54 0.72 33.05
C MET A 489 -23.82 1.68 31.90
N LEU A 490 -25.00 2.32 31.92
CA LEU A 490 -25.24 3.49 31.07
C LEU A 490 -24.29 4.64 31.47
N PRO A 491 -23.94 5.55 30.54
CA PRO A 491 -23.32 6.81 30.92
C PRO A 491 -24.14 7.54 32.00
N ILE A 492 -23.45 8.11 33.00
CA ILE A 492 -24.08 8.72 34.20
C ILE A 492 -25.14 9.77 33.85
N ILE A 493 -24.95 10.50 32.73
CA ILE A 493 -25.92 11.50 32.25
C ILE A 493 -27.30 10.91 31.93
N PHE A 494 -27.39 9.60 31.68
CA PHE A 494 -28.63 8.89 31.39
C PHE A 494 -29.31 8.29 32.64
N TYR A 495 -28.65 8.26 33.79
CA TYR A 495 -29.20 7.66 35.02
C TYR A 495 -30.44 8.39 35.58
N ASN A 496 -30.70 9.65 35.20
CA ASN A 496 -31.78 10.45 35.78
C ASN A 496 -32.86 10.92 34.79
N LYS A 497 -32.98 10.29 33.61
CA LYS A 497 -34.00 10.64 32.60
C LYS A 497 -34.88 9.44 32.20
N PRO A 498 -35.72 8.93 33.11
CA PRO A 498 -36.47 7.68 32.93
C PRO A 498 -37.48 7.69 31.77
N ASN A 499 -37.94 8.87 31.33
CA ASN A 499 -38.91 9.02 30.24
C ASN A 499 -38.29 9.44 28.90
N ASN A 500 -36.95 9.49 28.78
CA ASN A 500 -36.33 9.83 27.51
C ASN A 500 -36.35 8.63 26.57
N HIS A 501 -36.75 8.83 25.32
CA HIS A 501 -36.77 7.81 24.25
C HIS A 501 -35.42 7.09 24.01
N PHE A 502 -34.33 7.55 24.62
CA PHE A 502 -33.01 6.93 24.58
C PHE A 502 -32.87 5.68 25.48
N THR A 503 -33.85 5.36 26.34
CA THR A 503 -33.88 4.12 27.14
C THR A 503 -34.69 2.99 26.51
N TYR A 504 -35.18 3.18 25.28
CA TYR A 504 -35.92 2.13 24.58
C TYR A 504 -34.95 1.12 23.95
N VAL A 505 -34.89 -0.09 24.54
CA VAL A 505 -34.29 -1.28 23.94
C VAL A 505 -35.44 -2.23 23.61
N PRO A 506 -35.72 -2.54 22.33
CA PRO A 506 -36.80 -3.45 21.95
C PRO A 506 -36.70 -4.79 22.70
N GLY A 507 -37.77 -5.20 23.38
CA GLY A 507 -37.83 -6.44 24.15
C GLY A 507 -37.19 -6.39 25.54
N TYR A 508 -36.71 -5.24 26.00
CA TYR A 508 -36.13 -5.06 27.35
C TYR A 508 -36.73 -3.85 28.06
N LYS A 509 -36.86 -3.93 29.39
CA LYS A 509 -37.24 -2.80 30.26
C LYS A 509 -36.12 -2.49 31.25
N PRO A 510 -35.82 -1.22 31.54
CA PRO A 510 -34.87 -0.88 32.60
C PRO A 510 -35.46 -1.23 33.98
N ASP A 511 -34.64 -1.80 34.86
CA ASP A 511 -34.98 -2.26 36.20
C ASP A 511 -33.90 -1.84 37.23
N GLY A 512 -34.34 -1.54 38.46
CA GLY A 512 -33.48 -1.13 39.56
C GLY A 512 -32.93 0.32 39.50
N PRO A 513 -32.23 0.76 40.56
CA PRO A 513 -31.76 2.16 40.72
C PRO A 513 -30.63 2.57 39.76
N LEU A 514 -29.99 1.59 39.12
CA LEU A 514 -28.98 1.78 38.09
C LEU A 514 -29.52 1.50 36.66
N TYR A 515 -30.83 1.25 36.54
CA TYR A 515 -31.53 1.02 35.27
C TYR A 515 -30.89 -0.07 34.40
N GLN A 516 -30.63 -1.23 35.00
CA GLN A 516 -30.15 -2.41 34.29
C GLN A 516 -31.28 -3.00 33.43
N TYR A 517 -31.01 -3.39 32.18
CA TYR A 517 -32.06 -3.94 31.30
C TYR A 517 -32.41 -5.38 31.67
N LYS A 518 -33.71 -5.67 31.83
CA LYS A 518 -34.27 -7.03 31.91
C LYS A 518 -35.13 -7.34 30.70
N SER A 519 -35.11 -8.59 30.23
CA SER A 519 -35.97 -9.04 29.14
C SER A 519 -37.44 -8.90 29.54
N VAL A 520 -38.28 -8.43 28.62
CA VAL A 520 -39.74 -8.37 28.83
C VAL A 520 -40.35 -9.78 28.73
N GLU A 521 -39.65 -10.73 28.12
CA GLU A 521 -40.07 -12.13 27.98
C GLU A 521 -39.77 -12.98 29.23
N GLU A 522 -38.97 -12.47 30.17
CA GLU A 522 -38.83 -13.07 31.51
C GLU A 522 -40.00 -12.64 32.41
N THR A 523 -41.22 -12.96 32.00
CA THR A 523 -42.29 -13.19 32.98
C THR A 523 -42.09 -14.59 33.55
N THR A 524 -41.61 -14.62 34.78
CA THR A 524 -41.58 -15.78 35.67
C THR A 524 -42.90 -16.55 35.61
N GLU A 525 -42.87 -17.76 35.05
CA GLU A 525 -43.61 -18.86 35.67
C GLU A 525 -42.93 -19.18 37.00
N THR A 526 -43.73 -19.46 38.03
CA THR A 526 -43.45 -19.52 39.49
C THR A 526 -43.40 -18.13 40.15
N ASP A 527 -44.39 -17.65 40.91
CA ASP A 527 -45.62 -18.21 41.52
C ASP A 527 -46.78 -17.19 41.41
#